data_AF-A0A930TED8-F1
#
_entry.id   AF-A0A930TED8-F1
#
_cell.length_a   1.000
_cell.length_b   1.000
_cell.length_c   1.000
_cell.angle_alpha   90.00
_cell.angle_beta   90.00
_cell.angle_gamma   90.00
#
_symmetry.space_group_name_H-M   'P 1'
#
loop_
_entity.id
_entity.type
_entity.pdbx_description
1 polymer ?
#
loop_
_entity_poly.entity_id
_entity_poly.type
_entity_poly.pdbx_seq_one_letter_code
_entity_poly.pdbx_strand_id
1 'polypeptide(L)'
;MINTASTFSSQWKQKSKNSPVTHLAKIWAKKYVQRLDQADDIYKTENIQENIARKLYDLLRQSSIDAWSQTEKLIGREIHRHEIDHALIDPWQISQDSFVVYNKAIETYAQKLPPEHLATTIGGYLGQVRSQYTATDPRVIGFVSMQIHYTGQILLKQIPNAERQRVNSYFKVIDDYLYMPLQRAYEASARYELNSPILQVIQRLLPISTDIARSICERIILIYPRYHTHSGSLSDPIVKIASIRDVEMFQVYLWVCVLEDSIGSIQHELFPLCVMLYPTLKVQWELVRSMIHLLRQEIGARLGDKQKILFKPYLEILWEMFSPDIFPDSF
;
A
#
# COMPACT_ATOMS: atom_id res chain seq x y z
N MET A 1 -73.95 51.31 -52.10
CA MET A 1 -74.17 52.04 -50.84
C MET A 1 -73.49 51.28 -49.71
N ILE A 2 -72.45 51.91 -49.13
CA ILE A 2 -71.97 51.82 -47.73
C ILE A 2 -71.63 50.40 -47.22
N ASN A 3 -70.35 49.99 -47.19
CA ASN A 3 -69.36 50.09 -46.07
C ASN A 3 -69.84 49.35 -44.79
N THR A 4 -69.13 48.43 -44.14
CA THR A 4 -67.72 48.46 -43.67
C THR A 4 -67.21 47.07 -43.19
N ALA A 5 -65.97 46.77 -43.57
CA ALA A 5 -64.83 46.27 -42.77
C ALA A 5 -65.03 45.31 -41.56
N SER A 6 -64.33 44.17 -41.57
CA SER A 6 -63.12 43.97 -40.74
C SER A 6 -62.47 42.59 -40.98
N THR A 7 -61.25 42.65 -41.52
CA THR A 7 -60.18 41.66 -41.40
C THR A 7 -59.97 41.18 -39.97
N PHE A 8 -59.66 39.90 -39.75
CA PHE A 8 -58.53 39.56 -38.87
C PHE A 8 -57.90 38.21 -39.22
N SER A 9 -56.58 38.29 -39.29
CA SER A 9 -55.58 37.32 -39.67
C SER A 9 -55.37 36.19 -38.66
N SER A 10 -54.76 35.11 -39.18
CA SER A 10 -53.87 34.15 -38.54
C SER A 10 -53.56 34.31 -37.04
N GLN A 11 -53.66 33.21 -36.31
CA GLN A 11 -52.56 32.66 -35.52
C GLN A 11 -52.98 31.35 -34.84
N TRP A 12 -52.48 30.24 -35.38
CA TRP A 12 -52.32 29.01 -34.60
C TRP A 12 -51.28 29.27 -33.51
N LYS A 13 -51.72 29.79 -32.36
CA LYS A 13 -50.89 29.85 -31.15
C LYS A 13 -50.99 28.49 -30.44
N GLN A 14 -49.98 27.65 -30.66
CA GLN A 14 -49.62 26.57 -29.73
C GLN A 14 -49.43 27.17 -28.33
N LYS A 15 -50.46 27.10 -27.48
CA LYS A 15 -50.31 27.28 -26.03
C LYS A 15 -49.89 25.93 -25.45
N SER A 16 -48.59 25.76 -25.22
CA SER A 16 -48.07 24.70 -24.37
C SER A 16 -48.63 24.86 -22.96
N LYS A 17 -49.70 24.10 -22.65
CA LYS A 17 -50.20 23.95 -21.29
C LYS A 17 -49.15 23.18 -20.49
N ASN A 18 -48.33 23.89 -19.71
CA ASN A 18 -47.54 23.30 -18.63
C ASN A 18 -48.52 22.67 -17.63
N SER A 19 -48.77 21.36 -17.77
CA SER A 19 -49.56 20.58 -16.81
C SER A 19 -48.90 20.68 -15.42
N PRO A 20 -49.66 20.79 -14.31
CA PRO A 20 -49.12 20.80 -12.95
C PRO A 20 -48.15 19.65 -12.67
N VAL A 21 -48.42 18.49 -13.29
CA VAL A 21 -47.57 17.29 -13.24
C VAL A 21 -46.21 17.54 -13.91
N THR A 22 -46.17 18.22 -15.05
CA THR A 22 -44.92 18.57 -15.74
C THR A 22 -44.11 19.62 -14.98
N HIS A 23 -44.76 20.47 -14.19
CA HIS A 23 -44.08 21.44 -13.32
C HIS A 23 -43.45 20.76 -12.10
N LEU A 24 -44.19 19.86 -11.43
CA LEU A 24 -43.68 19.05 -10.32
C LEU A 24 -42.52 18.15 -10.75
N ALA A 25 -42.63 17.49 -11.91
CA ALA A 25 -41.56 16.67 -12.46
C ALA A 25 -40.28 17.49 -12.72
N LYS A 26 -40.41 18.71 -13.26
CA LYS A 26 -39.27 19.62 -13.47
C LYS A 26 -38.64 20.09 -12.15
N ILE A 27 -39.44 20.34 -11.11
CA ILE A 27 -38.94 20.71 -9.79
C ILE A 27 -38.21 19.54 -9.13
N TRP A 28 -38.77 18.33 -9.21
CA TRP A 28 -38.11 17.13 -8.69
C TRP A 28 -36.79 16.87 -9.42
N ALA A 29 -36.78 16.93 -10.76
CA ALA A 29 -35.59 16.75 -11.58
C ALA A 29 -34.52 17.82 -11.28
N LYS A 30 -34.91 19.09 -11.17
CA LYS A 30 -33.99 20.17 -10.76
C LYS A 30 -33.42 19.94 -9.36
N LYS A 31 -34.26 19.54 -8.39
CA LYS A 31 -33.80 19.21 -7.02
C LYS A 31 -32.94 17.94 -6.98
N TYR A 32 -33.12 17.02 -7.91
CA TYR A 32 -32.29 15.83 -8.03
C TYR A 32 -30.92 16.19 -8.58
N VAL A 33 -30.86 16.91 -9.70
CA VAL A 33 -29.61 17.40 -10.31
C VAL A 33 -28.85 18.33 -9.34
N GLN A 34 -29.53 19.29 -8.70
CA GLN A 34 -28.91 20.15 -7.69
C GLN A 34 -28.36 19.37 -6.48
N ARG A 35 -28.95 18.21 -6.13
CA ARG A 35 -28.43 17.35 -5.08
C ARG A 35 -27.20 16.56 -5.54
N LEU A 36 -27.11 16.21 -6.81
CA LEU A 36 -25.88 15.66 -7.41
C LEU A 36 -24.77 16.71 -7.38
N ASP A 37 -25.06 17.96 -7.78
CA ASP A 37 -24.08 19.06 -7.79
C ASP A 37 -23.62 19.46 -6.37
N GLN A 38 -24.49 19.32 -5.35
CA GLN A 38 -24.15 19.59 -3.96
C GLN A 38 -23.32 18.48 -3.28
N ALA A 39 -23.36 17.25 -3.80
CA ALA A 39 -22.54 16.15 -3.30
C ALA A 39 -21.03 16.40 -3.54
N ASP A 40 -20.69 17.25 -4.50
CA ASP A 40 -19.30 17.65 -4.79
C ASP A 40 -18.78 18.78 -3.87
N ASP A 41 -19.67 19.46 -3.14
CA ASP A 41 -19.39 20.71 -2.40
C ASP A 41 -19.30 20.48 -0.86
N ILE A 42 -18.65 19.39 -0.45
CA ILE A 42 -18.56 18.89 0.96
C ILE A 42 -17.71 19.81 1.89
N TYR A 43 -17.12 20.89 1.39
CA TYR A 43 -16.20 21.74 2.17
C TYR A 43 -16.87 22.85 3.00
N LYS A 44 -18.19 22.82 3.19
CA LYS A 44 -18.88 23.72 4.12
C LYS A 44 -18.85 23.12 5.53
N THR A 45 -17.97 23.70 6.35
CA THR A 45 -17.44 23.33 7.67
C THR A 45 -18.41 22.71 8.68
N GLU A 46 -18.00 21.59 9.30
CA GLU A 46 -18.03 21.39 10.77
C GLU A 46 -17.16 20.19 11.23
N ASN A 47 -16.81 19.23 10.35
CA ASN A 47 -15.80 18.20 10.67
C ASN A 47 -15.01 17.75 9.43
N ILE A 48 -13.87 18.38 9.16
CA ILE A 48 -13.02 18.10 7.98
C ILE A 48 -12.63 16.61 7.90
N GLN A 49 -12.33 15.97 9.04
CA GLN A 49 -11.90 14.58 9.06
C GLN A 49 -13.02 13.61 8.72
N GLU A 50 -14.22 13.84 9.23
CA GLU A 50 -15.39 13.01 8.93
C GLU A 50 -15.82 13.15 7.46
N ASN A 51 -15.72 14.37 6.92
CA ASN A 51 -15.93 14.64 5.50
C ASN A 51 -14.91 13.89 4.62
N ILE A 52 -13.64 13.91 5.01
CA ILE A 52 -12.58 13.16 4.31
C ILE A 52 -12.82 11.66 4.43
N ALA A 53 -13.16 11.16 5.61
CA ALA A 53 -13.43 9.75 5.85
C ALA A 53 -14.61 9.26 4.99
N ARG A 54 -15.72 10.01 4.95
CA ARG A 54 -16.87 9.72 4.09
C ARG A 54 -16.47 9.71 2.62
N LYS A 55 -15.73 10.72 2.16
CA LYS A 55 -15.23 10.78 0.78
C LYS A 55 -14.36 9.56 0.43
N LEU A 56 -13.44 9.18 1.31
CA LEU A 56 -12.58 8.02 1.13
C LEU A 56 -13.41 6.72 1.07
N TYR A 57 -14.42 6.59 1.94
CA TYR A 57 -15.32 5.44 1.96
C TYR A 57 -16.12 5.32 0.65
N ASP A 58 -16.71 6.42 0.18
CA ASP A 58 -17.49 6.46 -1.06
C ASP A 58 -16.64 6.10 -2.30
N LEU A 59 -15.36 6.48 -2.28
CA LEU A 59 -14.42 6.23 -3.36
C LEU A 59 -13.70 4.88 -3.28
N LEU A 60 -13.81 4.16 -2.15
CA LEU A 60 -13.03 2.95 -1.89
C LEU A 60 -13.25 1.87 -2.93
N ARG A 61 -14.52 1.61 -3.29
CA ARG A 61 -14.87 0.60 -4.28
C ARG A 61 -14.27 0.91 -5.65
N GLN A 62 -14.46 2.15 -6.13
CA GLN A 62 -13.93 2.56 -7.45
C GLN A 62 -12.39 2.55 -7.45
N SER A 63 -11.78 3.02 -6.35
CA SER A 63 -10.31 3.04 -6.21
C SER A 63 -9.71 1.63 -6.26
N SER A 64 -10.40 0.64 -5.68
CA SER A 64 -9.97 -0.77 -5.71
C SER A 64 -10.04 -1.38 -7.12
N ILE A 65 -11.08 -1.02 -7.89
CA ILE A 65 -11.21 -1.42 -9.30
C ILE A 65 -10.11 -0.78 -10.15
N ASP A 66 -9.89 0.53 -10.00
CA ASP A 66 -8.86 1.26 -10.74
C ASP A 66 -7.45 0.76 -10.40
N ALA A 67 -7.22 0.37 -9.15
CA ALA A 67 -5.97 -0.23 -8.70
C ALA A 67 -5.67 -1.56 -9.40
N TRP A 68 -6.69 -2.37 -9.70
CA TRP A 68 -6.50 -3.65 -10.40
C TRP A 68 -5.79 -3.46 -11.74
N SER A 69 -6.25 -2.50 -12.54
CA SER A 69 -5.63 -2.19 -13.83
C SER A 69 -4.18 -1.76 -13.70
N GLN A 70 -3.81 -1.05 -12.62
CA GLN A 70 -2.44 -0.63 -12.36
C GLN A 70 -1.56 -1.81 -11.96
N THR A 71 -2.06 -2.70 -11.09
CA THR A 71 -1.37 -3.91 -10.67
C THR A 71 -1.10 -4.84 -11.85
N GLU A 72 -2.12 -5.14 -12.66
CA GLU A 72 -1.98 -5.97 -13.85
C GLU A 72 -0.95 -5.40 -14.84
N LYS A 73 -0.99 -4.09 -15.07
CA LYS A 73 -0.03 -3.42 -15.94
C LYS A 73 1.41 -3.55 -15.43
N LEU A 74 1.60 -3.51 -14.11
CA LEU A 74 2.93 -3.57 -13.50
C LEU A 74 3.50 -5.00 -13.48
N ILE A 75 2.74 -5.96 -12.97
CA ILE A 75 3.25 -7.30 -12.62
C ILE A 75 2.50 -8.46 -13.28
N GLY A 76 1.45 -8.21 -14.07
CA GLY A 76 0.68 -9.29 -14.71
C GLY A 76 1.55 -10.18 -15.62
N ARG A 77 2.58 -9.62 -16.25
CA ARG A 77 3.58 -10.40 -17.01
C ARG A 77 4.48 -11.26 -16.13
N GLU A 78 4.80 -10.80 -14.92
CA GLU A 78 5.62 -11.55 -13.98
C GLU A 78 4.85 -12.74 -13.38
N ILE A 79 3.53 -12.63 -13.20
CA ILE A 79 2.68 -13.78 -12.81
C ILE A 79 2.87 -14.94 -13.79
N HIS A 80 2.82 -14.65 -15.09
CA HIS A 80 3.05 -15.66 -16.12
C HIS A 80 4.50 -16.17 -16.13
N ARG A 81 5.49 -15.26 -16.10
CA ARG A 81 6.92 -15.60 -16.15
C ARG A 81 7.37 -16.48 -14.98
N HIS A 82 6.79 -16.27 -13.81
CA HIS A 82 7.08 -17.01 -12.59
C HIS A 82 6.19 -18.26 -12.43
N GLU A 83 5.33 -18.56 -13.41
CA GLU A 83 4.42 -19.71 -13.40
C GLU A 83 3.53 -19.74 -12.15
N ILE A 84 3.10 -18.56 -11.70
CA ILE A 84 2.16 -18.43 -10.58
C ILE A 84 0.78 -18.81 -11.10
N ASP A 85 0.11 -19.75 -10.42
CA ASP A 85 -1.25 -20.16 -10.79
C ASP A 85 -2.22 -18.98 -10.65
N HIS A 86 -2.82 -18.57 -11.76
CA HIS A 86 -3.80 -17.49 -11.82
C HIS A 86 -5.03 -17.74 -10.94
N ALA A 87 -5.37 -19.00 -10.65
CA ALA A 87 -6.47 -19.34 -9.75
C ALA A 87 -6.21 -18.90 -8.29
N LEU A 88 -4.95 -18.66 -7.91
CA LEU A 88 -4.57 -18.15 -6.59
C LEU A 88 -4.80 -16.64 -6.45
N ILE A 89 -5.02 -15.92 -7.57
CA ILE A 89 -5.28 -14.48 -7.60
C ILE A 89 -6.78 -14.27 -7.82
N ASP A 90 -7.56 -14.38 -6.75
CA ASP A 90 -9.02 -14.14 -6.80
C ASP A 90 -9.32 -12.63 -6.69
N PRO A 91 -9.83 -11.99 -7.76
CA PRO A 91 -10.11 -10.56 -7.74
C PRO A 91 -11.18 -10.17 -6.71
N TRP A 92 -12.16 -11.04 -6.46
CA TRP A 92 -13.26 -10.74 -5.55
C TRP A 92 -12.80 -10.78 -4.10
N GLN A 93 -12.04 -11.82 -3.74
CA GLN A 93 -11.47 -11.95 -2.41
C GLN A 93 -10.48 -10.80 -2.12
N ILE A 94 -9.60 -10.47 -3.07
CA ILE A 94 -8.65 -9.35 -2.92
C ILE A 94 -9.39 -8.02 -2.76
N SER A 95 -10.42 -7.76 -3.57
CA SER A 95 -11.24 -6.55 -3.42
C SER A 95 -11.99 -6.50 -2.09
N GLN A 96 -12.47 -7.65 -1.59
CA GLN A 96 -13.13 -7.74 -0.29
C GLN A 96 -12.14 -7.44 0.84
N ASP A 97 -10.96 -8.06 0.84
CA ASP A 97 -9.92 -7.82 1.85
C ASP A 97 -9.47 -6.36 1.81
N SER A 98 -9.22 -5.81 0.61
CA SER A 98 -8.91 -4.39 0.38
C SER A 98 -9.98 -3.47 0.98
N PHE A 99 -11.26 -3.79 0.78
CA PHE A 99 -12.35 -3.01 1.37
C PHE A 99 -12.35 -3.07 2.89
N VAL A 100 -12.19 -4.26 3.48
CA VAL A 100 -12.17 -4.45 4.94
C VAL A 100 -11.03 -3.63 5.56
N VAL A 101 -9.82 -3.70 4.99
CA VAL A 101 -8.65 -3.05 5.59
C VAL A 101 -8.72 -1.54 5.49
N TYR A 102 -9.12 -1.00 4.34
CA TYR A 102 -9.24 0.44 4.18
C TYR A 102 -10.45 1.00 4.93
N ASN A 103 -11.57 0.29 4.98
CA ASN A 103 -12.70 0.72 5.80
C ASN A 103 -12.28 0.88 7.26
N LYS A 104 -11.54 -0.09 7.81
CA LYS A 104 -11.07 -0.01 9.20
C LYS A 104 -10.09 1.16 9.42
N ALA A 105 -9.19 1.41 8.47
CA ALA A 105 -8.29 2.56 8.53
C ALA A 105 -9.05 3.90 8.49
N ILE A 106 -10.05 4.01 7.61
CA ILE A 106 -10.90 5.19 7.45
C ILE A 106 -11.71 5.43 8.73
N GLU A 107 -12.32 4.40 9.33
CA GLU A 107 -13.02 4.48 10.61
C GLU A 107 -12.10 4.97 11.73
N THR A 108 -10.89 4.40 11.82
CA THR A 108 -9.90 4.77 12.84
C THR A 108 -9.48 6.23 12.70
N TYR A 109 -9.25 6.69 11.47
CA TYR A 109 -8.97 8.10 11.16
C TYR A 109 -10.15 9.01 11.53
N ALA A 110 -11.39 8.61 11.20
CA ALA A 110 -12.60 9.37 11.53
C ALA A 110 -12.78 9.54 13.04
N GLN A 111 -12.45 8.50 13.81
CA GLN A 111 -12.49 8.50 15.28
C GLN A 111 -11.31 9.26 15.92
N LYS A 112 -10.37 9.79 15.11
CA LYS A 112 -9.17 10.51 15.56
C LYS A 112 -8.24 9.67 16.45
N LEU A 113 -8.33 8.35 16.32
CA LEU A 113 -7.46 7.42 17.04
C LEU A 113 -6.09 7.38 16.36
N PRO A 114 -5.00 7.21 17.11
CA PRO A 114 -3.67 7.22 16.53
C PRO A 114 -3.43 5.98 15.63
N PRO A 115 -2.57 6.05 14.58
CA PRO A 115 -2.30 4.92 13.68
C PRO A 115 -1.84 3.64 14.38
N GLU A 116 -1.17 3.75 15.52
CA GLU A 116 -0.75 2.63 16.36
C GLU A 116 -1.95 1.81 16.86
N HIS A 117 -3.11 2.45 17.06
CA HIS A 117 -4.35 1.74 17.38
C HIS A 117 -4.86 0.91 16.19
N LEU A 118 -4.66 1.38 14.96
CA LEU A 118 -4.98 0.57 13.80
C LEU A 118 -4.14 -0.72 13.79
N ALA A 119 -2.84 -0.60 14.05
CA ALA A 119 -1.93 -1.75 14.08
C ALA A 119 -2.39 -2.84 15.09
N THR A 120 -2.84 -2.44 16.28
CA THR A 120 -3.32 -3.40 17.29
C THR A 120 -4.69 -4.01 16.96
N THR A 121 -5.54 -3.30 16.22
CA THR A 121 -6.90 -3.78 15.89
C THR A 121 -6.96 -4.60 14.62
N ILE A 122 -6.11 -4.31 13.64
CA ILE A 122 -6.13 -4.98 12.34
C ILE A 122 -4.99 -5.96 12.14
N GLY A 123 -3.93 -5.90 12.96
CA GLY A 123 -2.71 -6.69 12.75
C GLY A 123 -2.97 -8.20 12.64
N GLY A 124 -3.81 -8.75 13.51
CA GLY A 124 -4.19 -10.17 13.46
C GLY A 124 -4.94 -10.54 12.17
N TYR A 125 -5.85 -9.69 11.71
CA TYR A 125 -6.58 -9.91 10.44
C TYR A 125 -5.64 -9.81 9.24
N LEU A 126 -4.78 -8.78 9.17
CA LEU A 126 -3.81 -8.66 8.08
C LEU A 126 -2.79 -9.81 8.07
N GLY A 127 -2.40 -10.32 9.24
CA GLY A 127 -1.59 -11.52 9.37
C GLY A 127 -2.28 -12.76 8.79
N GLN A 128 -3.58 -12.93 9.04
CA GLN A 128 -4.38 -14.00 8.46
C GLN A 128 -4.52 -13.86 6.94
N VAL A 129 -4.85 -12.65 6.46
CA VAL A 129 -4.93 -12.34 5.02
C VAL A 129 -3.61 -12.68 4.33
N ARG A 130 -2.48 -12.22 4.89
CA ARG A 130 -1.16 -12.54 4.35
C ARG A 130 -0.93 -14.05 4.37
N SER A 131 -1.16 -14.72 5.49
CA SER A 131 -0.97 -16.18 5.61
C SER A 131 -1.80 -16.96 4.61
N GLN A 132 -3.04 -16.52 4.32
CA GLN A 132 -3.92 -17.13 3.33
C GLN A 132 -3.30 -17.06 1.93
N TYR A 133 -2.86 -15.87 1.50
CA TYR A 133 -2.28 -15.70 0.17
C TYR A 133 -0.89 -16.33 0.03
N THR A 134 -0.14 -16.47 1.11
CA THR A 134 1.18 -17.12 1.07
C THR A 134 1.16 -18.63 1.30
N ALA A 135 0.00 -19.23 1.58
CA ALA A 135 -0.10 -20.63 1.98
C ALA A 135 0.32 -21.62 0.90
N THR A 136 -0.01 -21.33 -0.37
CA THR A 136 0.29 -22.22 -1.51
C THR A 136 1.50 -21.71 -2.29
N ASP A 137 1.50 -20.43 -2.67
CA ASP A 137 2.62 -19.78 -3.35
C ASP A 137 2.87 -18.41 -2.70
N PRO A 138 3.97 -18.24 -1.94
CA PRO A 138 4.26 -16.99 -1.26
C PRO A 138 4.36 -15.77 -2.19
N ARG A 139 4.62 -15.96 -3.49
CA ARG A 139 4.76 -14.85 -4.45
C ARG A 139 3.44 -14.15 -4.72
N VAL A 140 2.30 -14.81 -4.50
CA VAL A 140 0.95 -14.23 -4.65
C VAL A 140 0.80 -12.97 -3.81
N ILE A 141 1.47 -12.88 -2.65
CA ILE A 141 1.44 -11.68 -1.80
C ILE A 141 1.97 -10.44 -2.52
N GLY A 142 2.85 -10.59 -3.51
CA GLY A 142 3.31 -9.47 -4.33
C GLY A 142 2.20 -8.85 -5.15
N PHE A 143 1.25 -9.65 -5.65
CA PHE A 143 0.09 -9.12 -6.35
C PHE A 143 -0.90 -8.46 -5.41
N VAL A 144 -1.22 -9.13 -4.30
CA VAL A 144 -2.16 -8.63 -3.29
C VAL A 144 -1.68 -7.33 -2.67
N SER A 145 -0.42 -7.27 -2.24
CA SER A 145 0.19 -6.06 -1.67
C SER A 145 0.20 -4.90 -2.67
N MET A 146 0.51 -5.14 -3.95
CA MET A 146 0.47 -4.10 -4.97
C MET A 146 -0.95 -3.60 -5.26
N GLN A 147 -1.95 -4.48 -5.31
CA GLN A 147 -3.36 -4.10 -5.47
C GLN A 147 -3.82 -3.21 -4.31
N ILE A 148 -3.54 -3.63 -3.07
CA ILE A 148 -3.94 -2.88 -1.89
C ILE A 148 -3.19 -1.55 -1.86
N HIS A 149 -1.87 -1.56 -2.06
CA HIS A 149 -1.05 -0.35 -2.13
C HIS A 149 -1.60 0.67 -3.14
N TYR A 150 -1.89 0.25 -4.39
CA TYR A 150 -2.44 1.15 -5.39
C TYR A 150 -3.83 1.67 -5.03
N THR A 151 -4.66 0.87 -4.35
CA THR A 151 -5.95 1.35 -3.82
C THR A 151 -5.73 2.52 -2.87
N GLY A 152 -4.80 2.39 -1.91
CA GLY A 152 -4.41 3.47 -1.01
C GLY A 152 -3.86 4.70 -1.72
N GLN A 153 -2.98 4.51 -2.71
CA GLN A 153 -2.42 5.63 -3.49
C GLN A 153 -3.48 6.40 -4.27
N ILE A 154 -4.45 5.69 -4.86
CA ILE A 154 -5.57 6.33 -5.58
C ILE A 154 -6.42 7.12 -4.59
N LEU A 155 -6.79 6.53 -3.45
CA LEU A 155 -7.54 7.21 -2.38
C LEU A 155 -6.84 8.50 -1.89
N LEU A 156 -5.52 8.45 -1.64
CA LEU A 156 -4.75 9.60 -1.20
C LEU A 156 -4.75 10.74 -2.23
N LYS A 157 -4.76 10.42 -3.53
CA LYS A 157 -4.82 11.44 -4.59
C LYS A 157 -6.15 12.20 -4.58
N GLN A 158 -7.21 11.60 -4.06
CA GLN A 158 -8.56 12.17 -4.03
C GLN A 158 -8.82 13.13 -2.86
N ILE A 159 -7.89 13.25 -1.92
CA ILE A 159 -8.01 14.12 -0.74
C ILE A 159 -7.04 15.31 -0.80
N PRO A 160 -7.32 16.41 -0.07
CA PRO A 160 -6.47 17.60 -0.05
C PRO A 160 -5.04 17.29 0.44
N ASN A 161 -4.05 17.96 -0.16
CA ASN A 161 -2.62 17.77 0.16
C ASN A 161 -2.31 17.88 1.67
N ALA A 162 -2.97 18.81 2.36
CA ALA A 162 -2.77 19.05 3.80
C ALA A 162 -3.09 17.83 4.67
N GLU A 163 -4.01 16.96 4.23
CA GLU A 163 -4.46 15.79 5.00
C GLU A 163 -3.83 14.48 4.51
N ARG A 164 -3.19 14.49 3.32
CA ARG A 164 -2.57 13.29 2.73
C ARG A 164 -1.56 12.64 3.65
N GLN A 165 -0.66 13.41 4.26
CA GLN A 165 0.34 12.85 5.16
C GLN A 165 -0.31 12.19 6.38
N ARG A 166 -1.37 12.79 6.92
CA ARG A 166 -2.08 12.28 8.08
C ARG A 166 -2.86 11.01 7.76
N VAL A 167 -3.51 10.91 6.61
CA VAL A 167 -4.20 9.68 6.19
C VAL A 167 -3.19 8.59 5.80
N ASN A 168 -2.09 8.97 5.15
CA ASN A 168 -1.05 8.05 4.71
C ASN A 168 -0.38 7.32 5.89
N SER A 169 -0.34 7.88 7.10
CA SER A 169 0.19 7.14 8.26
C SER A 169 -0.67 5.93 8.64
N TYR A 170 -1.99 5.98 8.42
CA TYR A 170 -2.88 4.82 8.61
C TYR A 170 -2.71 3.80 7.48
N PHE A 171 -2.59 4.28 6.23
CA PHE A 171 -2.40 3.39 5.09
C PHE A 171 -1.03 2.70 5.13
N LYS A 172 0.00 3.34 5.69
CA LYS A 172 1.30 2.72 5.95
C LYS A 172 1.17 1.48 6.83
N VAL A 173 0.31 1.50 7.86
CA VAL A 173 0.10 0.32 8.73
C VAL A 173 -0.39 -0.87 7.89
N ILE A 174 -1.31 -0.65 6.95
CA ILE A 174 -1.80 -1.70 6.06
C ILE A 174 -0.66 -2.24 5.18
N ASP A 175 0.08 -1.34 4.52
CA ASP A 175 1.23 -1.70 3.69
C ASP A 175 2.24 -2.53 4.50
N ASP A 176 2.66 -2.06 5.68
CA ASP A 176 3.69 -2.70 6.50
C ASP A 176 3.33 -4.17 6.84
N TYR A 177 2.09 -4.43 7.23
CA TYR A 177 1.62 -5.78 7.57
C TYR A 177 1.46 -6.70 6.35
N LEU A 178 1.23 -6.16 5.16
CA LEU A 178 1.11 -6.94 3.94
C LEU A 178 2.46 -7.21 3.28
N TYR A 179 3.37 -6.25 3.30
CA TYR A 179 4.71 -6.39 2.73
C TYR A 179 5.63 -7.24 3.61
N MET A 180 5.47 -7.18 4.93
CA MET A 180 6.37 -7.84 5.88
C MET A 180 5.65 -8.91 6.71
N PRO A 181 6.28 -10.05 7.05
CA PRO A 181 5.67 -11.10 7.87
C PRO A 181 5.69 -10.75 9.36
N LEU A 182 5.19 -9.57 9.75
CA LEU A 182 5.22 -9.07 11.14
C LEU A 182 4.49 -10.01 12.12
N GLN A 183 3.29 -10.48 11.75
CA GLN A 183 2.52 -11.40 12.58
C GLN A 183 3.28 -12.72 12.83
N ARG A 184 3.92 -13.27 11.79
CA ARG A 184 4.78 -14.47 11.92
C ARG A 184 5.99 -14.21 12.83
N ALA A 185 6.59 -13.03 12.75
CA ALA A 185 7.68 -12.65 13.66
C ALA A 185 7.20 -12.60 15.12
N TYR A 186 6.00 -12.09 15.39
CA TYR A 186 5.41 -12.10 16.73
C TYR A 186 5.08 -13.52 17.22
N GLU A 187 4.50 -14.36 16.37
CA GLU A 187 4.19 -15.76 16.70
C GLU A 187 5.46 -16.59 16.94
N ALA A 188 6.50 -16.39 16.14
CA ALA A 188 7.80 -17.04 16.35
C ALA A 188 8.48 -16.54 17.63
N SER A 189 8.40 -15.23 17.91
CA SER A 189 8.88 -14.64 19.17
C SER A 189 8.21 -15.24 20.40
N ALA A 190 6.90 -15.53 20.32
CA ALA A 190 6.13 -16.12 21.41
C ALA A 190 6.55 -17.56 21.78
N ARG A 191 7.36 -18.23 20.95
CA ARG A 191 7.90 -19.58 21.23
C ARG A 191 9.11 -19.56 22.15
N TYR A 192 9.71 -18.40 22.38
CA TYR A 192 10.90 -18.26 23.22
C TYR A 192 10.56 -17.86 24.66
N GLU A 193 11.36 -18.34 25.61
CA GLU A 193 11.34 -17.84 26.98
C GLU A 193 11.78 -16.37 27.04
N LEU A 194 11.27 -15.62 28.03
CA LEU A 194 11.55 -14.17 28.20
C LEU A 194 13.04 -13.85 28.40
N ASN A 195 13.83 -14.80 28.90
CA ASN A 195 15.28 -14.68 29.12
C ASN A 195 16.11 -15.16 27.91
N SER A 196 15.48 -15.62 26.83
CA SER A 196 16.17 -16.10 25.63
C SER A 196 17.07 -15.01 25.04
N PRO A 197 18.36 -15.29 24.78
CA PRO A 197 19.25 -14.33 24.13
C PRO A 197 18.76 -13.88 22.76
N ILE A 198 18.09 -14.77 22.01
CA ILE A 198 17.52 -14.45 20.70
C ILE A 198 16.40 -13.41 20.87
N LEU A 199 15.45 -13.68 21.77
CA LEU A 199 14.30 -12.80 21.99
C LEU A 199 14.75 -11.42 22.47
N GLN A 200 15.71 -11.36 23.39
CA GLN A 200 16.28 -10.09 23.89
C GLN A 200 16.92 -9.26 22.77
N VAL A 201 17.59 -9.90 21.82
CA VAL A 201 18.17 -9.19 20.67
C VAL A 201 17.08 -8.66 19.75
N ILE A 202 16.06 -9.46 19.42
CA ILE A 202 14.94 -9.00 18.59
C ILE A 202 14.19 -7.85 19.26
N GLN A 203 13.90 -7.95 20.55
CA GLN A 203 13.25 -6.87 21.33
C GLN A 203 14.07 -5.57 21.35
N ARG A 204 15.40 -5.66 21.23
CA ARG A 204 16.28 -4.49 21.12
C ARG A 204 16.30 -3.90 19.71
N LEU A 205 16.29 -4.73 18.67
CA LEU A 205 16.40 -4.29 17.27
C LEU A 205 15.07 -3.79 16.70
N LEU A 206 13.95 -4.42 17.06
CA LEU A 206 12.62 -4.10 16.52
C LEU A 206 12.25 -2.61 16.68
N PRO A 207 12.40 -1.97 17.86
CA PRO A 207 12.05 -0.56 18.05
C PRO A 207 12.92 0.43 17.27
N ILE A 208 14.12 0.04 16.83
CA ILE A 208 15.09 0.91 16.14
C ILE A 208 15.24 0.55 14.65
N SER A 209 14.38 -0.32 14.13
CA SER A 209 14.44 -0.82 12.75
C SER A 209 14.26 0.27 11.68
N THR A 210 13.36 1.21 11.92
CA THR A 210 13.18 2.39 11.05
C THR A 210 14.41 3.29 11.06
N ASP A 211 15.10 3.44 12.19
CA ASP A 211 16.32 4.26 12.27
C ASP A 211 17.49 3.59 11.55
N ILE A 212 17.61 2.26 11.62
CA ILE A 212 18.53 1.47 10.80
C ILE A 212 18.22 1.70 9.31
N ALA A 213 16.96 1.54 8.90
CA ALA A 213 16.54 1.72 7.52
C ALA A 213 16.81 3.13 7.00
N ARG A 214 16.48 4.16 7.79
CA ARG A 214 16.74 5.57 7.43
C ARG A 214 18.23 5.83 7.22
N SER A 215 19.07 5.34 8.13
CA SER A 215 20.53 5.51 8.03
C SER A 215 21.08 4.85 6.77
N ILE A 216 20.63 3.64 6.43
CA ILE A 216 21.02 2.93 5.21
C ILE A 216 20.60 3.71 3.97
N CYS A 217 19.34 4.11 3.89
CA CYS A 217 18.83 4.85 2.73
C CYS A 217 19.54 6.20 2.54
N GLU A 218 19.87 6.91 3.62
CA GLU A 218 20.62 8.15 3.54
C GLU A 218 22.04 7.94 3.01
N ARG A 219 22.74 6.89 3.47
CA ARG A 219 24.06 6.51 2.93
C ARG A 219 23.97 6.10 1.46
N ILE A 220 22.94 5.36 1.06
CA ILE A 220 22.71 4.96 -0.33
C ILE A 220 22.47 6.16 -1.26
N ILE A 221 21.68 7.15 -0.84
CA ILE A 221 21.46 8.39 -1.62
C ILE A 221 22.79 9.11 -1.88
N LEU A 222 23.71 9.10 -0.91
CA LEU A 222 25.03 9.70 -1.06
C LEU A 222 25.94 8.91 -2.00
N ILE A 223 25.86 7.57 -2.00
CA ILE A 223 26.64 6.70 -2.87
C ILE A 223 26.13 6.76 -4.32
N TYR A 224 24.80 6.84 -4.50
CA TYR A 224 24.13 6.78 -5.80
C TYR A 224 23.28 8.03 -6.10
N PRO A 225 23.85 9.25 -6.13
CA PRO A 225 23.08 10.49 -6.20
C PRO A 225 22.35 10.70 -7.53
N ARG A 226 22.68 9.93 -8.57
CA ARG A 226 22.09 10.02 -9.92
C ARG A 226 21.20 8.83 -10.26
N TYR A 227 20.98 7.90 -9.33
CA TYR A 227 20.19 6.70 -9.57
C TYR A 227 18.69 7.05 -9.65
N HIS A 228 18.00 6.46 -10.64
CA HIS A 228 16.56 6.65 -10.84
C HIS A 228 15.85 5.29 -10.93
N THR A 229 14.81 5.14 -10.12
CA THR A 229 13.86 4.01 -10.18
C THR A 229 12.75 4.31 -11.20
N HIS A 230 11.79 3.39 -11.35
CA HIS A 230 10.56 3.66 -12.10
C HIS A 230 9.79 4.89 -11.57
N SER A 231 9.89 5.19 -10.28
CA SER A 231 9.11 6.23 -9.60
C SER A 231 9.87 7.54 -9.38
N GLY A 232 11.14 7.63 -9.76
CA GLY A 232 11.96 8.85 -9.61
C GLY A 232 13.35 8.60 -9.00
N SER A 233 14.00 9.69 -8.60
CA SER A 233 15.32 9.68 -7.93
C SER A 233 15.22 9.12 -6.51
N LEU A 234 16.31 8.54 -6.00
CA LEU A 234 16.38 8.05 -4.61
C LEU A 234 16.13 9.15 -3.55
N SER A 235 16.41 10.41 -3.90
CA SER A 235 16.14 11.57 -3.03
C SER A 235 14.66 11.98 -2.99
N ASP A 236 13.84 11.51 -3.92
CA ASP A 236 12.43 11.89 -3.98
C ASP A 236 11.67 11.31 -2.78
N PRO A 237 10.81 12.09 -2.09
CA PRO A 237 10.18 11.64 -0.84
C PRO A 237 9.44 10.30 -0.94
N ILE A 238 8.75 10.06 -2.07
CA ILE A 238 8.01 8.81 -2.31
C ILE A 238 8.98 7.63 -2.46
N VAL A 239 10.08 7.80 -3.22
CA VAL A 239 11.09 6.77 -3.43
C VAL A 239 11.87 6.50 -2.16
N LYS A 240 12.17 7.54 -1.36
CA LYS A 240 12.81 7.40 -0.05
C LYS A 240 11.94 6.59 0.92
N ILE A 241 10.63 6.85 0.97
CA ILE A 241 9.69 6.07 1.81
C ILE A 241 9.63 4.61 1.35
N ALA A 242 9.56 4.35 0.06
CA ALA A 242 9.57 2.98 -0.47
C ALA A 242 10.90 2.26 -0.18
N SER A 243 12.04 2.96 -0.32
CA SER A 243 13.36 2.39 -0.02
C SER A 243 13.51 2.04 1.46
N ILE A 244 12.99 2.89 2.36
CA ILE A 244 12.98 2.62 3.81
C ILE A 244 12.17 1.36 4.09
N ARG A 245 10.98 1.23 3.48
CA ARG A 245 10.11 0.07 3.63
C ARG A 245 10.80 -1.22 3.18
N ASP A 246 11.51 -1.20 2.06
CA ASP A 246 12.26 -2.36 1.59
C ASP A 246 13.33 -2.77 2.62
N VAL A 247 14.09 -1.83 3.16
CA VAL A 247 15.09 -2.15 4.19
C VAL A 247 14.44 -2.64 5.50
N GLU A 248 13.28 -2.11 5.89
CA GLU A 248 12.46 -2.65 6.99
C GLU A 248 12.01 -4.09 6.70
N MET A 249 11.58 -4.39 5.47
CA MET A 249 11.18 -5.73 5.05
C MET A 249 12.32 -6.73 5.17
N PHE A 250 13.52 -6.40 4.68
CA PHE A 250 14.70 -7.25 4.84
C PHE A 250 15.04 -7.50 6.31
N GLN A 251 14.88 -6.49 7.19
CA GLN A 251 15.06 -6.66 8.63
C GLN A 251 14.06 -7.64 9.23
N VAL A 252 12.77 -7.51 8.93
CA VAL A 252 11.73 -8.40 9.49
C VAL A 252 11.93 -9.84 9.03
N TYR A 253 12.25 -10.06 7.75
CA TYR A 253 12.57 -11.40 7.25
C TYR A 253 13.80 -12.01 7.94
N LEU A 254 14.85 -11.21 8.15
CA LEU A 254 16.02 -11.64 8.90
C LEU A 254 15.68 -12.04 10.34
N TRP A 255 14.79 -11.30 11.01
CA TRP A 255 14.33 -11.65 12.35
C TRP A 255 13.53 -12.94 12.37
N VAL A 256 12.63 -13.14 11.40
CA VAL A 256 11.89 -14.39 11.25
C VAL A 256 12.87 -15.55 11.07
N CYS A 257 13.90 -15.40 10.25
CA CYS A 257 14.89 -16.46 10.10
C CYS A 257 15.59 -16.84 11.40
N VAL A 258 16.02 -15.85 12.18
CA VAL A 258 16.68 -16.06 13.48
C VAL A 258 15.72 -16.69 14.50
N LEU A 259 14.46 -16.27 14.50
CA LEU A 259 13.43 -16.78 15.42
C LEU A 259 12.91 -18.18 15.06
N GLU A 260 13.02 -18.57 13.80
CA GLU A 260 12.58 -19.89 13.34
C GLU A 260 13.73 -20.88 13.16
N ASP A 261 14.95 -20.43 13.43
CA ASP A 261 16.19 -21.15 13.14
C ASP A 261 16.22 -21.71 11.70
N SER A 262 15.79 -20.90 10.74
CA SER A 262 15.53 -21.34 9.37
C SER A 262 15.69 -20.19 8.38
N ILE A 263 16.24 -20.48 7.20
CA ILE A 263 16.32 -19.50 6.10
C ILE A 263 15.08 -19.50 5.19
N GLY A 264 14.08 -20.34 5.50
CA GLY A 264 12.93 -20.60 4.63
C GLY A 264 12.12 -19.35 4.29
N SER A 265 11.98 -18.40 5.22
CA SER A 265 11.25 -17.15 4.97
C SER A 265 11.95 -16.28 3.90
N ILE A 266 13.28 -16.27 3.88
CA ILE A 266 14.05 -15.58 2.84
C ILE A 266 13.99 -16.36 1.53
N GLN A 267 14.24 -17.67 1.57
CA GLN A 267 14.35 -18.51 0.37
C GLN A 267 13.05 -18.64 -0.43
N HIS A 268 11.93 -18.84 0.27
CA HIS A 268 10.65 -19.14 -0.36
C HIS A 268 9.75 -17.92 -0.53
N GLU A 269 10.03 -16.81 0.17
CA GLU A 269 9.19 -15.61 0.10
C GLU A 269 9.96 -14.36 -0.33
N LEU A 270 10.90 -13.87 0.49
CA LEU A 270 11.56 -12.58 0.22
C LEU A 270 12.30 -12.58 -1.12
N PHE A 271 13.15 -13.59 -1.34
CA PHE A 271 13.98 -13.64 -2.53
C PHE A 271 13.13 -13.74 -3.82
N PRO A 272 12.18 -14.69 -3.94
CA PRO A 272 11.30 -14.73 -5.10
C PRO A 272 10.46 -13.45 -5.29
N LEU A 273 10.00 -12.84 -4.20
CA LEU A 273 9.26 -11.58 -4.24
C LEU A 273 10.12 -10.44 -4.80
N CYS A 274 11.37 -10.30 -4.36
CA CYS A 274 12.31 -9.33 -4.91
C CYS A 274 12.56 -9.58 -6.40
N VAL A 275 12.81 -10.84 -6.81
CA VAL A 275 13.04 -11.20 -8.23
C VAL A 275 11.83 -10.84 -9.10
N MET A 276 10.62 -11.03 -8.58
CA MET A 276 9.39 -10.69 -9.28
C MET A 276 9.18 -9.17 -9.38
N LEU A 277 9.40 -8.43 -8.29
CA LEU A 277 9.02 -7.01 -8.22
C LEU A 277 10.11 -6.06 -8.71
N TYR A 278 11.36 -6.24 -8.28
CA TYR A 278 12.44 -5.26 -8.48
C TYR A 278 12.75 -4.94 -9.94
N PRO A 279 12.78 -5.91 -10.88
CA PRO A 279 12.95 -5.61 -12.30
C PRO A 279 11.83 -4.72 -12.85
N THR A 280 10.58 -4.97 -12.47
CA THR A 280 9.42 -4.16 -12.92
C THR A 280 9.48 -2.72 -12.39
N LEU A 281 10.06 -2.54 -11.20
CA LEU A 281 10.24 -1.25 -10.53
C LEU A 281 11.55 -0.54 -10.93
N LYS A 282 12.35 -1.14 -11.82
CA LYS A 282 13.69 -0.65 -12.22
C LYS A 282 14.62 -0.46 -11.01
N VAL A 283 14.59 -1.41 -10.09
CA VAL A 283 15.55 -1.52 -8.99
C VAL A 283 16.68 -2.45 -9.42
N GLN A 284 17.90 -1.91 -9.51
CA GLN A 284 19.10 -2.64 -9.91
C GLN A 284 19.63 -3.47 -8.74
N TRP A 285 20.13 -4.65 -9.04
CA TRP A 285 20.67 -5.56 -8.03
C TRP A 285 21.90 -5.01 -7.30
N GLU A 286 22.68 -4.13 -7.95
CA GLU A 286 23.80 -3.42 -7.31
C GLU A 286 23.32 -2.58 -6.12
N LEU A 287 22.20 -1.86 -6.29
CA LEU A 287 21.60 -1.06 -5.23
C LEU A 287 21.16 -1.95 -4.05
N VAL A 288 20.52 -3.08 -4.35
CA VAL A 288 20.06 -4.05 -3.35
C VAL A 288 21.23 -4.64 -2.57
N ARG A 289 22.32 -5.02 -3.25
CA ARG A 289 23.56 -5.47 -2.61
C ARG A 289 24.13 -4.42 -1.68
N SER A 290 24.25 -3.18 -2.14
CA SER A 290 24.73 -2.07 -1.32
C SER A 290 23.86 -1.86 -0.08
N MET A 291 22.53 -1.99 -0.19
CA MET A 291 21.62 -1.96 0.96
C MET A 291 21.86 -3.12 1.93
N ILE A 292 22.01 -4.36 1.44
CA ILE A 292 22.30 -5.55 2.28
C ILE A 292 23.65 -5.41 2.98
N HIS A 293 24.66 -4.89 2.28
CA HIS A 293 25.98 -4.63 2.86
C HIS A 293 25.90 -3.65 4.03
N LEU A 294 25.21 -2.52 3.83
CA LEU A 294 25.00 -1.53 4.88
C LEU A 294 24.12 -2.07 6.01
N LEU A 295 23.13 -2.91 5.70
CA LEU A 295 22.30 -3.59 6.70
C LEU A 295 23.14 -4.45 7.65
N ARG A 296 24.08 -5.23 7.11
CA ARG A 296 25.04 -6.01 7.91
C ARG A 296 25.87 -5.10 8.83
N GLN A 297 26.33 -3.95 8.34
CA GLN A 297 27.10 -2.99 9.13
C GLN A 297 26.26 -2.38 10.25
N GLU A 298 25.06 -1.88 9.95
CA GLU A 298 24.20 -1.19 10.91
C GLU A 298 23.71 -2.13 12.02
N ILE A 299 23.32 -3.36 11.68
CA ILE A 299 22.96 -4.38 12.67
C ILE A 299 24.19 -4.73 13.50
N GLY A 300 25.33 -5.00 12.85
CA GLY A 300 26.57 -5.34 13.54
C GLY A 300 27.02 -4.28 14.54
N ALA A 301 26.86 -3.00 14.22
CA ALA A 301 27.21 -1.88 15.11
C ALA A 301 26.32 -1.79 16.37
N ARG A 302 25.10 -2.35 16.33
CA ARG A 302 24.13 -2.31 17.43
C ARG A 302 24.18 -3.54 18.33
N LEU A 303 24.91 -4.57 17.93
CA LEU A 303 25.01 -5.85 18.62
C LEU A 303 26.37 -6.05 19.29
N GLY A 304 26.38 -6.69 20.47
CA GLY A 304 27.62 -7.18 21.08
C GLY A 304 28.16 -8.42 20.34
N ASP A 305 29.43 -8.78 20.54
CA ASP A 305 30.06 -9.84 19.76
C ASP A 305 29.38 -11.21 19.87
N LYS A 306 28.89 -11.56 21.07
CA LYS A 306 28.09 -12.78 21.27
C LYS A 306 26.76 -12.76 20.51
N GLN A 307 26.14 -11.59 20.39
CA GLN A 307 24.87 -11.41 19.68
C GLN A 307 25.06 -11.45 18.16
N LYS A 308 26.19 -10.93 17.66
CA LYS A 308 26.54 -10.99 16.23
C LYS A 308 26.60 -12.44 15.72
N ILE A 309 27.04 -13.38 16.54
CA ILE A 309 27.11 -14.80 16.18
C ILE A 309 25.73 -15.35 15.80
N LEU A 310 24.66 -14.90 16.47
CA LEU A 310 23.29 -15.33 16.19
C LEU A 310 22.81 -14.93 14.79
N PHE A 311 23.23 -13.76 14.30
CA PHE A 311 22.79 -13.20 13.01
C PHE A 311 23.70 -13.54 11.84
N LYS A 312 24.98 -13.83 12.13
CA LYS A 312 26.02 -14.06 11.13
C LYS A 312 25.59 -15.04 10.02
N PRO A 313 25.11 -16.28 10.31
CA PRO A 313 24.78 -17.23 9.25
C PRO A 313 23.67 -16.70 8.33
N TYR A 314 22.66 -16.03 8.88
CA TYR A 314 21.53 -15.48 8.12
C TYR A 314 21.92 -14.29 7.26
N LEU A 315 22.78 -13.40 7.77
CA LEU A 315 23.31 -12.27 7.00
C LEU A 315 24.24 -12.71 5.87
N GLU A 316 25.04 -13.76 6.10
CA GLU A 316 25.90 -14.34 5.07
C GLU A 316 25.07 -15.00 3.97
N ILE A 317 24.07 -15.82 4.31
CA ILE A 317 23.17 -16.42 3.32
C ILE A 317 22.41 -15.36 2.54
N LEU A 318 21.89 -14.33 3.21
CA LEU A 318 21.22 -13.21 2.55
C LEU A 318 22.15 -12.51 1.55
N TRP A 319 23.42 -12.30 1.90
CA TRP A 319 24.40 -11.73 0.98
C TRP A 319 24.64 -12.63 -0.24
N GLU A 320 24.87 -13.93 -0.02
CA GLU A 320 25.15 -14.90 -1.09
C GLU A 320 23.98 -15.02 -2.08
N MET A 321 22.74 -15.01 -1.58
CA MET A 321 21.55 -15.09 -2.44
C MET A 321 21.43 -13.90 -3.40
N PHE A 322 21.85 -12.70 -2.98
CA PHE A 322 21.80 -11.49 -3.82
C PHE A 322 23.16 -11.13 -4.44
N SER A 323 24.12 -12.05 -4.41
CA SER A 323 25.49 -11.83 -4.86
C SER A 323 25.60 -11.54 -6.36
N PRO A 324 26.74 -11.00 -6.83
CA PRO A 324 27.01 -10.83 -8.26
C PRO A 324 27.00 -12.15 -9.06
N ASP A 325 27.26 -13.29 -8.42
CA ASP A 325 27.25 -14.60 -9.07
C ASP A 325 25.82 -15.02 -9.46
N ILE A 326 24.83 -14.57 -8.70
CA ILE A 326 23.40 -14.81 -8.98
C ILE A 326 22.82 -13.69 -9.85
N PHE A 327 23.16 -12.44 -9.54
CA PHE A 327 22.70 -11.25 -10.25
C PHE A 327 23.90 -10.39 -10.69
N PRO A 328 24.53 -10.71 -11.83
CA PRO A 328 25.65 -9.93 -12.33
C PRO A 328 25.24 -8.48 -12.58
N ASP A 329 26.18 -7.56 -12.41
CA ASP A 329 25.98 -6.17 -12.80
C ASP A 329 25.69 -6.15 -14.31
N SER A 330 24.45 -5.82 -14.66
CA SER A 330 24.04 -5.71 -16.06
C SER A 330 24.84 -4.57 -16.71
N PHE A 331 25.68 -4.91 -17.69
CA PHE A 331 26.43 -3.98 -18.54
C PHE A 331 25.53 -3.05 -19.35
#